data_AF-A0A939CFE2-F1
#
_entry.id   AF-A0A939CFE2-F1
#
_cell.length_a   1.000
_cell.length_b   1.000
_cell.length_c   1.000
_cell.angle_alpha   90.00
_cell.angle_beta   90.00
_cell.angle_gamma   90.00
#
_symmetry.space_group_name_H-M   'P 1'
#
loop_
_entity.id
_entity.type
_entity.pdbx_description
1 polymer ?
#
loop_
_entity_poly.entity_id
_entity_poly.type
_entity_poly.pdbx_seq_one_letter_code
_entity_poly.pdbx_strand_id
1 'polypeptide(L)'
;MKRGTDNNDSKELKPAALENILIGAYDDFVKENAEIRANVGLTETITREAIGGCCDWCSKLEGTYKYGEEPKDVYKKHDNCTCVVTAKTDKGYTDVWSKEQYENQKKARIARANEILADQNELEETHRKQRERLLYESGNDGVNRRKKKIENREKKIEKTRKSNTIRVAKVIMGHANTPKKAKANEVIDHTLNDGTVDARGFYDNDGMKEKDIHTTNHGNSRTHPYGEHGEHAHDYEWDENGRLKNKTTRELTEQERRDNGDIL
;
A
#
# COMPACT_ATOMS: atom_id res chain seq x y z
N MET A 1 -17.39 26.68 -48.85
CA MET A 1 -16.04 26.10 -48.70
C MET A 1 -16.11 24.90 -47.77
N LYS A 2 -16.08 23.68 -48.32
CA LYS A 2 -15.96 22.45 -47.54
C LYS A 2 -14.49 22.30 -47.15
N ARG A 3 -14.17 22.39 -45.85
CA ARG A 3 -12.87 21.98 -45.32
C ARG A 3 -12.96 20.49 -45.00
N GLY A 4 -12.42 19.67 -45.90
CA GLY A 4 -11.90 18.36 -45.51
C GLY A 4 -10.43 18.54 -45.16
N THR A 5 -9.99 17.84 -44.10
CA THR A 5 -8.64 17.30 -43.97
C THR A 5 -8.66 16.32 -42.78
N ASP A 6 -8.57 15.04 -43.16
CA ASP A 6 -7.57 14.09 -42.65
C ASP A 6 -7.75 13.54 -41.24
N ASN A 7 -8.60 12.52 -41.14
CA ASN A 7 -8.44 11.45 -40.15
C ASN A 7 -7.17 10.68 -40.49
N ASN A 8 -6.05 11.06 -39.86
CA ASN A 8 -4.86 10.23 -39.83
C ASN A 8 -5.08 9.08 -38.83
N ASP A 9 -5.88 8.10 -39.24
CA ASP A 9 -5.96 6.78 -38.59
C ASP A 9 -4.68 6.00 -38.92
N SER A 10 -3.53 6.47 -38.41
CA SER A 10 -2.36 5.61 -38.26
C SER A 10 -2.73 4.56 -37.22
N LYS A 11 -3.27 3.42 -37.68
CA LYS A 11 -3.43 2.20 -36.89
C LYS A 11 -2.05 1.76 -36.42
N GLU A 12 -1.60 2.32 -35.30
CA GLU A 12 -0.45 1.81 -34.58
C GLU A 12 -0.68 0.32 -34.30
N LEU A 13 0.19 -0.53 -34.85
CA LEU A 13 0.19 -1.93 -34.50
C LEU A 13 0.49 -2.03 -33.00
N LYS A 14 -0.43 -2.64 -32.25
CA LYS A 14 -0.26 -2.85 -30.81
C LYS A 14 1.08 -3.57 -30.55
N PRO A 15 1.83 -3.23 -29.47
CA PRO A 15 3.14 -3.79 -29.18
C PRO A 15 3.19 -5.33 -29.27
N ALA A 16 2.17 -6.02 -28.75
CA ALA A 16 2.06 -7.47 -28.82
C ALA A 16 1.90 -8.03 -30.25
N ALA A 17 1.30 -7.29 -31.17
CA ALA A 17 1.19 -7.69 -32.57
C ALA A 17 2.53 -7.51 -33.29
N LEU A 18 3.25 -6.43 -32.99
CA LEU A 18 4.61 -6.20 -33.50
C LEU A 18 5.57 -7.27 -32.96
N GLU A 19 5.47 -7.60 -31.67
CA GLU A 19 6.27 -8.64 -31.02
C GLU A 19 6.02 -10.02 -31.63
N ASN A 20 4.77 -10.39 -31.89
CA ASN A 20 4.44 -11.66 -32.58
C ASN A 20 4.94 -11.70 -34.03
N ILE A 21 4.88 -10.58 -34.77
CA ILE A 21 5.40 -10.49 -36.13
C ILE A 21 6.93 -10.61 -36.13
N LEU A 22 7.60 -9.95 -35.18
CA LEU A 22 9.06 -10.02 -35.02
C LEU A 22 9.52 -11.41 -34.60
N ILE A 23 8.78 -12.08 -33.70
CA ILE A 23 9.05 -13.47 -33.31
C ILE A 23 8.88 -14.41 -34.52
N GLY A 24 7.81 -14.26 -35.31
CA GLY A 24 7.59 -15.10 -36.51
C GLY A 24 8.65 -14.90 -37.60
N ALA A 25 9.02 -13.65 -37.90
CA ALA A 25 10.07 -13.35 -38.86
C ALA A 25 11.45 -13.83 -38.38
N TYR A 26 11.68 -13.82 -37.07
CA TYR A 26 12.89 -14.35 -36.44
C TYR A 26 12.95 -15.88 -36.53
N ASP A 27 11.83 -16.56 -36.26
CA ASP A 27 11.71 -18.01 -36.40
C ASP A 27 11.99 -18.46 -37.85
N ASP A 28 11.46 -17.74 -38.84
CA ASP A 28 11.69 -18.02 -40.26
C ASP A 28 13.16 -17.80 -40.66
N PHE A 29 13.82 -16.73 -40.18
CA PHE A 29 15.22 -16.45 -40.49
C PHE A 29 16.19 -17.42 -39.79
N VAL A 30 15.89 -17.82 -38.55
CA VAL A 30 16.69 -18.82 -37.82
C VAL A 30 16.56 -20.19 -38.49
N LYS A 31 15.35 -20.53 -38.93
CA LYS A 31 15.08 -21.74 -39.69
C LYS A 31 15.80 -21.74 -41.03
N GLU A 32 15.72 -20.66 -41.81
CA GLU A 32 16.35 -20.58 -43.13
C GLU A 32 17.89 -20.64 -43.04
N ASN A 33 18.50 -19.94 -42.07
CA ASN A 33 19.95 -20.01 -41.87
C ASN A 33 20.43 -21.38 -41.38
N ALA A 34 19.64 -22.02 -40.52
CA ALA A 34 20.03 -23.32 -39.98
C ALA A 34 19.70 -24.45 -40.98
N GLU A 35 18.70 -24.31 -41.86
CA GLU A 35 18.43 -25.21 -43.00
C GLU A 35 19.53 -25.12 -44.06
N ILE A 36 19.97 -23.90 -44.41
CA ILE A 36 21.09 -23.72 -45.36
C ILE A 36 22.37 -24.33 -44.79
N ARG A 37 22.63 -24.17 -43.48
CA ARG A 37 23.80 -24.74 -42.82
C ARG A 37 23.70 -26.25 -42.61
N ALA A 38 22.53 -26.79 -42.32
CA ALA A 38 22.32 -28.23 -42.19
C ALA A 38 22.40 -28.97 -43.53
N ASN A 39 21.91 -28.35 -44.62
CA ASN A 39 22.03 -28.90 -45.98
C ASN A 39 23.49 -29.02 -46.47
N VAL A 40 24.43 -28.33 -45.82
CA VAL A 40 25.87 -28.48 -46.04
C VAL A 40 26.60 -29.14 -44.85
N GLY A 41 25.86 -29.69 -43.88
CA GLY A 41 26.41 -30.42 -42.73
C GLY A 41 27.05 -29.57 -41.61
N LEU A 42 26.80 -28.26 -41.58
CA LEU A 42 27.45 -27.28 -40.68
C LEU A 42 26.67 -26.98 -39.39
N THR A 43 25.47 -27.51 -39.19
CA THR A 43 24.73 -27.41 -37.91
C THR A 43 24.29 -28.79 -37.49
N GLU A 44 24.91 -29.30 -36.43
CA GLU A 44 24.79 -30.72 -36.06
C GLU A 44 23.63 -30.97 -35.10
N THR A 45 23.51 -30.12 -34.08
CA THR A 45 22.56 -30.35 -32.98
C THR A 45 22.04 -29.05 -32.37
N ILE A 46 20.80 -29.11 -31.88
CA ILE A 46 20.18 -28.08 -31.02
C ILE A 46 20.12 -28.65 -29.60
N THR A 47 20.67 -27.93 -28.64
CA THR A 47 20.63 -28.32 -27.22
C THR A 47 19.91 -27.28 -26.40
N ARG A 48 18.85 -27.69 -25.69
CA ARG A 48 18.14 -26.87 -24.71
C ARG A 48 18.44 -27.38 -23.30
N GLU A 49 18.93 -26.49 -22.45
CA GLU A 49 19.22 -26.78 -21.04
C GLU A 49 18.57 -25.73 -20.14
N ALA A 50 17.97 -26.17 -19.04
CA ALA A 50 17.61 -25.31 -17.94
C ALA A 50 18.84 -25.09 -17.03
N ILE A 51 19.08 -23.83 -16.71
CA ILE A 51 20.14 -23.46 -15.77
C ILE A 51 19.71 -23.80 -14.32
N GLY A 52 18.42 -23.61 -14.01
CA GLY A 52 17.80 -23.89 -12.72
C GLY A 52 16.52 -23.09 -12.53
N GLY A 53 15.59 -23.58 -11.72
CA GLY A 53 14.32 -22.89 -11.42
C GLY A 53 13.39 -22.69 -12.62
N CYS A 54 13.56 -23.48 -13.69
CA CYS A 54 12.69 -23.41 -14.87
C CYS A 54 11.32 -24.04 -14.59
N CYS A 55 10.30 -23.63 -15.34
CA CYS A 55 8.97 -24.22 -15.25
C CYS A 55 8.90 -25.64 -15.86
N ASP A 56 7.81 -26.37 -15.55
CA ASP A 56 7.56 -27.74 -16.03
C ASP A 56 7.52 -27.86 -17.56
N TRP A 57 7.12 -26.81 -18.27
CA TRP A 57 7.09 -26.83 -19.72
C TRP A 57 8.52 -26.75 -20.29
N CYS A 58 9.39 -25.93 -19.70
CA CYS A 58 10.79 -25.81 -20.10
C CYS A 58 11.58 -27.09 -19.82
N SER A 59 11.39 -27.71 -18.65
CA SER A 59 12.09 -28.95 -18.29
C SER A 59 11.73 -30.10 -19.24
N LYS A 60 10.50 -30.16 -19.74
CA LYS A 60 10.07 -31.17 -20.73
C LYS A 60 10.71 -31.00 -22.11
N LEU A 61 11.16 -29.79 -22.44
CA LEU A 61 11.83 -29.49 -23.72
C LEU A 61 13.36 -29.66 -23.64
N GLU A 62 13.91 -29.93 -22.45
CA GLU A 62 15.34 -30.18 -22.29
C GLU A 62 15.79 -31.38 -23.11
N GLY A 63 16.95 -31.24 -23.74
CA GLY A 63 17.53 -32.30 -24.55
C GLY A 63 18.43 -31.77 -25.66
N THR A 64 19.14 -32.71 -26.27
CA THR A 64 19.90 -32.49 -27.50
C THR A 64 19.19 -33.17 -28.64
N TYR A 65 18.88 -32.40 -29.68
CA TYR A 65 18.16 -32.83 -30.85
C TYR A 65 19.05 -32.68 -32.08
N LYS A 66 18.93 -33.59 -33.04
CA LYS A 66 19.50 -33.33 -34.36
C LYS A 66 18.72 -32.22 -35.01
N TYR A 67 19.43 -31.36 -35.72
CA TYR A 67 18.79 -30.27 -36.45
C TYR A 67 17.80 -30.82 -37.49
N GLY A 68 16.57 -30.28 -37.50
CA GLY A 68 15.44 -30.72 -38.32
C GLY A 68 14.58 -31.83 -37.68
N GLU A 69 15.03 -32.45 -36.59
CA GLU A 69 14.29 -33.47 -35.83
C GLU A 69 13.80 -32.94 -34.47
N GLU A 70 14.16 -31.71 -34.10
CA GLU A 70 13.76 -31.08 -32.84
C GLU A 70 12.25 -30.80 -32.73
N PRO A 71 11.68 -30.79 -31.51
CA PRO A 71 10.36 -30.25 -31.27
C PRO A 71 10.30 -28.78 -31.71
N LYS A 72 9.26 -28.40 -32.46
CA LYS A 72 9.07 -26.99 -32.92
C LYS A 72 9.11 -25.97 -31.78
N ASP A 73 8.69 -26.38 -30.59
CA ASP A 73 8.62 -25.53 -29.41
C ASP A 73 9.98 -25.33 -28.72
N VAL A 74 11.05 -26.03 -29.15
CA VAL A 74 12.39 -25.93 -28.54
C VAL A 74 12.97 -24.52 -28.61
N TYR A 75 12.54 -23.71 -29.57
CA TYR A 75 12.98 -22.33 -29.76
C TYR A 75 12.17 -21.31 -28.97
N LYS A 76 10.99 -21.69 -28.48
CA LYS A 76 10.08 -20.76 -27.79
C LYS A 76 10.59 -20.40 -26.39
N LYS A 77 10.43 -19.14 -26.03
CA LYS A 77 10.77 -18.55 -24.73
C LYS A 77 9.50 -17.97 -24.08
N HIS A 78 9.44 -17.99 -22.76
CA HIS A 78 8.41 -17.33 -21.96
C HIS A 78 9.05 -16.37 -20.95
N ASP A 79 8.22 -15.58 -20.27
CA ASP A 79 8.66 -14.65 -19.22
C ASP A 79 9.32 -15.40 -18.06
N ASN A 80 10.45 -14.90 -17.54
CA ASN A 80 11.27 -15.55 -16.52
C ASN A 80 11.86 -16.92 -16.92
N CYS A 81 12.03 -17.19 -18.22
CA CYS A 81 12.70 -18.40 -18.69
C CYS A 81 14.20 -18.38 -18.32
N THR A 82 14.64 -19.40 -17.58
CA THR A 82 16.05 -19.58 -17.17
C THR A 82 16.81 -20.55 -18.07
N CYS A 83 16.24 -20.96 -19.20
CA CYS A 83 16.94 -21.86 -20.13
C CYS A 83 18.02 -21.15 -20.93
N VAL A 84 18.86 -21.96 -21.55
CA VAL A 84 19.78 -21.62 -22.63
C VAL A 84 19.49 -22.60 -23.79
N VAL A 85 19.44 -22.09 -25.03
CA VAL A 85 19.26 -22.94 -26.22
C VAL A 85 20.44 -22.68 -27.13
N THR A 86 21.25 -23.69 -27.40
CA THR A 86 22.45 -23.56 -28.23
C THR A 86 22.37 -24.42 -29.48
N ALA A 87 22.80 -23.86 -30.61
CA ALA A 87 23.04 -24.60 -31.84
C ALA A 87 24.53 -24.91 -31.97
N LYS A 88 24.88 -26.18 -32.19
CA LYS A 88 26.25 -26.60 -32.49
C LYS A 88 26.55 -26.40 -33.97
N THR A 89 27.59 -25.63 -34.24
CA THR A 89 28.06 -25.24 -35.57
C THR A 89 29.55 -25.57 -35.74
N ASP A 90 30.06 -25.42 -36.96
CA ASP A 90 31.50 -25.48 -37.28
C ASP A 90 32.37 -24.54 -36.44
N LYS A 91 31.81 -23.41 -36.00
CA LYS A 91 32.48 -22.38 -35.20
C LYS A 91 32.28 -22.53 -33.68
N GLY A 92 31.66 -23.61 -33.21
CA GLY A 92 31.34 -23.84 -31.81
C GLY A 92 29.83 -23.75 -31.55
N TYR A 93 29.43 -23.17 -30.42
CA TYR A 93 28.04 -23.12 -29.97
C TYR A 93 27.50 -21.70 -30.09
N THR A 94 26.33 -21.52 -30.70
CA THR A 94 25.66 -20.21 -30.78
C THR A 94 24.38 -20.26 -29.97
N ASP A 95 24.17 -19.32 -29.06
CA ASP A 95 22.88 -19.19 -28.38
C ASP A 95 21.80 -18.72 -29.36
N VAL A 96 20.67 -19.43 -29.39
CA VAL A 96 19.62 -19.22 -30.37
C VAL A 96 18.86 -17.93 -30.14
N TRP A 97 18.86 -17.36 -28.93
CA TRP A 97 18.15 -16.12 -28.62
C TRP A 97 19.05 -14.89 -28.67
N SER A 98 20.20 -14.92 -28.01
CA SER A 98 21.15 -13.79 -27.96
C SER A 98 22.04 -13.71 -29.20
N LYS A 99 22.19 -14.82 -29.94
CA LYS A 99 23.14 -15.00 -31.06
C LYS A 99 24.61 -14.94 -30.65
N GLU A 100 24.91 -14.92 -29.36
CA GLU A 100 26.28 -14.98 -28.87
C GLU A 100 26.92 -16.33 -29.18
N GLN A 101 28.22 -16.30 -29.48
CA GLN A 101 29.01 -17.48 -29.82
C GLN A 101 29.92 -17.87 -28.66
N TYR A 102 30.02 -19.17 -28.42
CA TYR A 102 30.77 -19.77 -27.34
C TYR A 102 31.59 -20.94 -27.86
N GLU A 103 32.81 -21.08 -27.35
CA GLU A 103 33.68 -22.20 -27.70
C GLU A 103 33.09 -23.57 -27.28
N ASN A 104 32.32 -23.60 -26.20
CA ASN A 104 31.71 -24.82 -25.68
C ASN A 104 30.40 -24.51 -24.92
N GLN A 105 29.58 -25.54 -24.77
CA GLN A 105 28.28 -25.46 -24.11
C GLN A 105 28.37 -25.00 -22.65
N LYS A 106 29.45 -25.34 -21.94
CA LYS A 106 29.67 -24.89 -20.55
C LYS A 106 29.80 -23.37 -20.46
N LYS A 107 30.47 -22.72 -21.42
CA LYS A 107 30.57 -21.25 -21.48
C LYS A 107 29.21 -20.60 -21.72
N ALA A 108 28.39 -21.15 -22.62
CA ALA A 108 27.01 -20.69 -22.83
C ALA A 108 26.16 -20.82 -21.55
N ARG A 109 26.27 -21.96 -20.86
CA ARG A 109 25.60 -22.22 -19.58
C ARG A 109 25.99 -21.20 -18.50
N ILE A 110 27.28 -20.89 -18.38
CA ILE A 110 27.79 -19.91 -17.40
C ILE A 110 27.35 -18.49 -17.75
N ALA A 111 27.39 -18.11 -19.03
CA ALA A 111 26.93 -16.78 -19.47
C ALA A 111 25.46 -16.58 -19.10
N ARG A 112 24.60 -17.53 -19.44
CA ARG A 112 23.17 -17.47 -19.08
C ARG A 112 22.94 -17.45 -17.57
N ALA A 113 23.70 -18.23 -16.81
CA ALA A 113 23.61 -18.21 -15.34
C ALA A 113 23.96 -16.82 -14.78
N ASN A 114 25.03 -16.19 -15.27
CA ASN A 114 25.44 -14.86 -14.84
C ASN A 114 24.38 -13.80 -15.15
N GLU A 115 23.72 -13.87 -16.31
CA GLU A 115 22.58 -13.00 -16.64
C GLU A 115 21.44 -13.16 -15.64
N ILE A 116 21.03 -14.40 -15.34
CA ILE A 116 19.97 -14.67 -14.36
C ILE A 116 20.35 -14.12 -12.97
N LEU A 117 21.61 -14.29 -12.56
CA LEU A 117 22.13 -13.76 -11.31
C LEU A 117 22.13 -12.21 -11.30
N ALA A 118 22.47 -11.57 -12.41
CA ALA A 118 22.43 -10.12 -12.53
C ALA A 118 21.00 -9.58 -12.39
N ASP A 119 20.03 -10.20 -13.09
CA ASP A 119 18.60 -9.85 -12.99
C ASP A 119 18.09 -10.01 -11.55
N GLN A 120 18.48 -11.10 -10.86
CA GLN A 120 18.12 -11.34 -9.46
C GLN A 120 18.69 -10.26 -8.52
N ASN A 121 19.95 -9.89 -8.69
CA ASN A 121 20.59 -8.84 -7.88
C ASN A 121 19.93 -7.47 -8.11
N GLU A 122 19.57 -7.14 -9.35
CA GLU A 122 18.86 -5.89 -9.66
C GLU A 122 17.47 -5.88 -9.00
N LEU A 123 16.73 -6.98 -9.08
CA LEU A 123 15.44 -7.12 -8.40
C LEU A 123 15.58 -6.97 -6.87
N GLU A 124 16.58 -7.60 -6.25
CA GLU A 124 16.83 -7.44 -4.81
C GLU A 124 17.15 -5.99 -4.43
N GLU A 125 17.94 -5.30 -5.25
CA GLU A 125 18.27 -3.88 -5.05
C GLU A 125 17.03 -2.99 -5.13
N THR A 126 16.16 -3.23 -6.12
CA THR A 126 14.90 -2.46 -6.26
C THR A 126 13.97 -2.70 -5.08
N HIS A 127 13.82 -3.95 -4.64
CA HIS A 127 13.04 -4.30 -3.45
C HIS A 127 13.63 -3.65 -2.19
N ARG A 128 14.96 -3.61 -2.05
CA ARG A 128 15.63 -2.93 -0.93
C ARG A 128 15.27 -1.44 -0.88
N LYS A 129 15.41 -0.74 -2.01
CA LYS A 129 15.05 0.69 -2.14
C LYS A 129 13.58 0.94 -1.84
N GLN A 130 12.69 0.06 -2.29
CA GLN A 130 11.26 0.16 -2.03
C GLN A 130 10.95 -0.01 -0.53
N ARG A 131 11.58 -0.98 0.14
CA ARG A 131 11.41 -1.18 1.60
C ARG A 131 11.93 0.02 2.40
N GLU A 132 13.08 0.57 2.02
CA GLU A 132 13.64 1.77 2.66
C GLU A 132 12.71 2.98 2.52
N ARG A 133 12.14 3.20 1.32
CA ARG A 133 11.14 4.25 1.09
C ARG A 133 9.91 4.09 1.98
N LEU A 134 9.35 2.88 2.06
CA LEU A 134 8.18 2.60 2.89
C LEU A 134 8.46 2.85 4.38
N LEU A 135 9.65 2.50 4.87
CA LEU A 135 10.06 2.79 6.24
C LEU A 135 10.11 4.31 6.50
N TYR A 136 10.70 5.09 5.59
CA TYR A 136 10.75 6.54 5.70
C TYR A 136 9.35 7.18 5.69
N GLU A 137 8.49 6.79 4.76
CA GLU A 137 7.11 7.28 4.63
C GLU A 137 6.29 6.97 5.89
N SER A 138 6.36 5.73 6.38
CA SER A 138 5.63 5.31 7.60
C SER A 138 6.05 6.10 8.84
N GLY A 139 7.34 6.44 8.98
CA GLY A 139 7.84 7.29 10.05
C GLY A 139 7.28 8.71 9.96
N ASN A 140 7.21 9.27 8.75
CA ASN A 140 6.72 10.63 8.52
C ASN A 140 5.20 10.76 8.71
N ASP A 141 4.43 9.72 8.37
CA ASP A 141 3.00 9.64 8.64
C ASP A 141 2.66 9.73 10.13
N GLY A 142 3.47 9.08 10.98
CA GLY A 142 3.33 9.16 12.43
C GLY A 142 3.52 10.59 12.96
N VAL A 143 4.51 11.32 12.44
CA VAL A 143 4.78 12.73 12.80
C VAL A 143 3.66 13.64 12.31
N ASN A 144 3.20 13.47 11.07
CA ASN A 144 2.12 14.28 10.50
C ASN A 144 0.78 14.08 11.24
N ARG A 145 0.43 12.85 11.63
CA ARG A 145 -0.77 12.60 12.47
C ARG A 145 -0.71 13.32 13.80
N ARG A 146 0.45 13.34 14.48
CA ARG A 146 0.63 14.07 15.75
C ARG A 146 0.48 15.57 15.58
N LYS A 147 1.10 16.15 14.53
CA LYS A 147 0.96 17.58 14.21
C LYS A 147 -0.51 17.97 13.97
N LYS A 148 -1.22 17.20 13.15
CA LYS A 148 -2.65 17.42 12.86
C LYS A 148 -3.53 17.34 14.12
N LYS A 149 -3.22 16.40 15.03
CA LYS A 149 -3.90 16.27 16.34
C LYS A 149 -3.70 17.51 17.23
N ILE A 150 -2.51 18.09 17.23
CA ILE A 150 -2.20 19.32 17.99
C ILE A 150 -2.91 20.53 17.36
N GLU A 151 -2.81 20.71 16.05
CA GLU A 151 -3.42 21.82 15.32
C GLU A 151 -4.96 21.84 15.49
N ASN A 152 -5.61 20.68 15.39
CA ASN A 152 -7.05 20.57 15.64
C ASN A 152 -7.44 20.97 17.06
N ARG A 153 -6.61 20.61 18.05
CA ARG A 153 -6.83 20.98 19.45
C ARG A 153 -6.69 22.49 19.68
N GLU A 154 -5.70 23.12 19.06
CA GLU A 154 -5.49 24.58 19.15
C GLU A 154 -6.62 25.36 18.49
N LYS A 155 -7.05 24.98 17.28
CA LYS A 155 -8.19 25.59 16.58
C LYS A 155 -9.48 25.52 17.40
N LYS A 156 -9.71 24.41 18.11
CA LYS A 156 -10.89 24.24 18.97
C LYS A 156 -10.85 25.16 20.19
N ILE A 157 -9.71 25.27 20.86
CA ILE A 157 -9.51 26.19 21.99
C ILE A 157 -9.73 27.65 21.53
N GLU A 158 -9.27 28.00 20.33
CA GLU A 158 -9.49 29.33 19.78
C GLU A 158 -10.97 29.59 19.43
N LYS A 159 -11.70 28.59 18.92
CA LYS A 159 -13.15 28.69 18.66
C LYS A 159 -13.94 28.95 19.95
N THR A 160 -13.65 28.23 21.03
CA THR A 160 -14.32 28.46 22.34
C THR A 160 -13.98 29.83 22.93
N ARG A 161 -12.73 30.31 22.80
CA ARG A 161 -12.32 31.65 23.25
C ARG A 161 -13.06 32.81 22.56
N LYS A 162 -13.54 32.61 21.32
CA LYS A 162 -14.22 33.63 20.51
C LYS A 162 -15.74 33.64 20.65
N SER A 163 -16.34 32.66 21.34
CA SER A 163 -17.78 32.62 21.61
C SER A 163 -18.08 33.10 23.04
N ASN A 164 -19.30 33.61 23.29
CA ASN A 164 -19.79 33.96 24.64
C ASN A 164 -20.10 32.73 25.53
N THR A 165 -19.47 31.60 25.25
CA THR A 165 -19.75 30.28 25.82
C THR A 165 -18.65 29.88 26.81
N ILE A 166 -18.87 28.80 27.58
CA ILE A 166 -17.95 28.32 28.62
C ILE A 166 -16.51 28.19 28.11
N ARG A 167 -15.55 28.78 28.84
CA ARG A 167 -14.13 28.75 28.47
C ARG A 167 -13.50 27.41 28.81
N VAL A 168 -13.27 26.60 27.79
CA VAL A 168 -12.57 25.31 27.91
C VAL A 168 -11.08 25.54 28.11
N ALA A 169 -10.53 25.01 29.20
CA ALA A 169 -9.12 25.13 29.55
C ALA A 169 -8.26 24.03 28.89
N LYS A 170 -8.83 22.84 28.71
CA LYS A 170 -8.11 21.67 28.17
C LYS A 170 -9.01 20.80 27.31
N VAL A 171 -8.42 20.13 26.32
CA VAL A 171 -9.10 19.13 25.49
C VAL A 171 -8.35 17.80 25.59
N ILE A 172 -9.07 16.72 25.87
CA ILE A 172 -8.58 15.33 25.89
C ILE A 172 -9.19 14.62 24.67
N MET A 173 -8.42 13.80 23.96
CA MET A 173 -8.91 13.15 22.73
C MET A 173 -8.57 11.67 22.67
N GLY A 174 -9.57 10.86 22.30
CA GLY A 174 -9.47 9.41 22.12
C GLY A 174 -10.22 8.64 23.23
N HIS A 175 -9.78 7.43 23.56
CA HIS A 175 -10.43 6.57 24.57
C HIS A 175 -10.20 6.99 26.04
N ALA A 176 -9.56 8.13 26.28
CA ALA A 176 -9.27 8.61 27.63
C ALA A 176 -10.42 9.48 28.15
N ASN A 177 -11.08 9.04 29.22
CA ASN A 177 -12.14 9.81 29.89
C ASN A 177 -11.59 11.07 30.57
N THR A 178 -12.47 12.03 30.87
CA THR A 178 -12.13 13.19 31.71
C THR A 178 -11.66 12.71 33.10
N PRO A 179 -10.52 13.24 33.62
CA PRO A 179 -9.92 12.75 34.86
C PRO A 179 -10.81 13.02 36.07
N LYS A 180 -10.54 12.33 37.18
CA LYS A 180 -11.22 12.58 38.46
C LYS A 180 -10.85 13.93 39.09
N LYS A 181 -9.59 14.36 38.93
CA LYS A 181 -9.05 15.62 39.44
C LYS A 181 -8.44 16.45 38.30
N ALA A 182 -8.63 17.75 38.36
CA ALA A 182 -8.02 18.74 37.48
C ALA A 182 -7.65 19.99 38.29
N LYS A 183 -7.35 21.12 37.63
CA LYS A 183 -7.20 22.39 38.34
C LYS A 183 -8.57 22.86 38.85
N ALA A 184 -8.55 23.66 39.91
CA ALA A 184 -9.74 24.29 40.46
C ALA A 184 -10.52 25.06 39.37
N ASN A 185 -11.84 24.86 39.31
CA ASN A 185 -12.75 25.49 38.33
C ASN A 185 -12.39 25.24 36.86
N GLU A 186 -11.59 24.21 36.57
CA GLU A 186 -11.21 23.88 35.20
C GLU A 186 -12.41 23.33 34.44
N VAL A 187 -12.47 23.59 33.13
CA VAL A 187 -13.43 22.94 32.22
C VAL A 187 -12.64 22.21 31.14
N ILE A 188 -12.96 20.92 30.96
CA ILE A 188 -12.22 20.02 30.07
C ILE A 188 -13.18 19.36 29.09
N ASP A 189 -12.94 19.56 27.79
CA ASP A 189 -13.64 18.81 26.75
C ASP A 189 -12.95 17.45 26.52
N HIS A 190 -13.73 16.40 26.38
CA HIS A 190 -13.31 15.12 25.86
C HIS A 190 -13.90 14.93 24.46
N THR A 191 -13.03 14.59 23.50
CA THR A 191 -13.39 14.49 22.09
C THR A 191 -13.10 13.13 21.51
N LEU A 192 -13.92 12.74 20.54
CA LEU A 192 -13.64 11.64 19.63
C LEU A 192 -12.48 12.01 18.69
N ASN A 193 -12.00 11.03 17.93
CA ASN A 193 -10.85 11.20 17.02
C ASN A 193 -11.13 12.14 15.84
N ASP A 194 -12.40 12.35 15.49
CA ASP A 194 -12.87 13.26 14.45
C ASP A 194 -12.99 14.72 14.94
N GLY A 195 -12.84 14.97 16.25
CA GLY A 195 -12.93 16.29 16.87
C GLY A 195 -14.29 16.62 17.50
N THR A 196 -15.30 15.75 17.32
CA THR A 196 -16.62 15.84 17.95
C THR A 196 -16.48 15.78 19.48
N VAL A 197 -17.19 16.64 20.21
CA VAL A 197 -17.22 16.62 21.69
C VAL A 197 -18.08 15.45 22.12
N ASP A 198 -17.55 14.56 22.94
CA ASP A 198 -18.29 13.45 23.57
C ASP A 198 -18.78 13.83 24.97
N ALA A 199 -17.95 14.60 25.69
CA ALA A 199 -18.28 15.09 27.02
C ALA A 199 -17.56 16.40 27.33
N ARG A 200 -18.15 17.22 28.21
CA ARG A 200 -17.49 18.36 28.86
C ARG A 200 -17.53 18.20 30.37
N GLY A 201 -16.36 18.10 30.98
CA GLY A 201 -16.19 17.96 32.42
C GLY A 201 -15.94 19.30 33.11
N PHE A 202 -16.60 19.48 34.25
CA PHE A 202 -16.52 20.64 35.14
C PHE A 202 -15.95 20.20 36.47
N TYR A 203 -15.03 21.01 37.01
CA TYR A 203 -14.34 20.73 38.26
C TYR A 203 -14.60 21.86 39.25
N ASP A 204 -14.77 21.51 40.52
CA ASP A 204 -15.05 22.46 41.59
C ASP A 204 -13.80 23.25 42.03
N ASN A 205 -13.94 24.05 43.09
CA ASN A 205 -12.85 24.85 43.67
C ASN A 205 -11.69 24.01 44.22
N ASP A 206 -11.92 22.75 44.56
CA ASP A 206 -10.90 21.80 45.03
C ASP A 206 -10.29 21.00 43.86
N GLY A 207 -10.76 21.26 42.64
CA GLY A 207 -10.36 20.56 41.42
C GLY A 207 -10.91 19.13 41.35
N MET A 208 -11.93 18.79 42.14
CA MET A 208 -12.66 17.54 42.04
C MET A 208 -13.71 17.65 40.95
N LYS A 209 -13.88 16.59 40.16
CA LYS A 209 -14.89 16.59 39.10
C LYS A 209 -16.27 16.72 39.73
N GLU A 210 -16.98 17.80 39.41
CA GLU A 210 -18.34 18.03 39.90
C GLU A 210 -19.37 17.47 38.91
N LYS A 211 -19.13 17.63 37.61
CA LYS A 211 -20.12 17.35 36.56
C LYS A 211 -19.50 16.98 35.24
N ASP A 212 -20.13 16.06 34.49
CA ASP A 212 -19.90 15.89 33.05
C ASP A 212 -21.21 16.17 32.29
N ILE A 213 -21.12 16.90 31.17
CA ILE A 213 -22.20 17.11 30.21
C ILE A 213 -21.90 16.27 28.98
N HIS A 214 -22.75 15.30 28.68
CA HIS A 214 -22.62 14.39 27.56
C HIS A 214 -23.50 14.81 26.39
N THR A 215 -22.97 14.67 25.17
CA THR A 215 -23.61 15.12 23.92
C THR A 215 -24.35 13.99 23.20
N THR A 216 -24.22 12.74 23.68
CA THR A 216 -24.87 11.56 23.10
C THR A 216 -25.28 10.57 24.19
N ASN A 217 -26.08 9.57 23.81
CA ASN A 217 -26.43 8.43 24.67
C ASN A 217 -25.30 7.38 24.87
N HIS A 218 -24.09 7.63 24.35
CA HIS A 218 -22.97 6.67 24.33
C HIS A 218 -23.31 5.29 23.74
N GLY A 219 -24.24 5.24 22.76
CA GLY A 219 -24.72 4.00 22.16
C GLY A 219 -25.68 3.20 23.04
N ASN A 220 -26.12 3.75 24.18
CA ASN A 220 -27.01 3.09 25.12
C ASN A 220 -28.29 3.92 25.33
N SER A 221 -29.13 3.97 24.29
CA SER A 221 -30.38 4.74 24.26
C SER A 221 -31.40 4.30 25.32
N ARG A 222 -31.38 3.03 25.73
CA ARG A 222 -32.32 2.47 26.70
C ARG A 222 -32.11 3.04 28.11
N THR A 223 -30.87 3.38 28.48
CA THR A 223 -30.52 3.90 29.82
C THR A 223 -30.29 5.42 29.82
N HIS A 224 -30.28 6.07 28.65
CA HIS A 224 -30.12 7.51 28.50
C HIS A 224 -31.21 8.10 27.57
N PRO A 225 -32.50 8.06 27.96
CA PRO A 225 -33.61 8.59 27.18
C PRO A 225 -33.76 10.11 27.38
N TYR A 226 -32.66 10.84 27.27
CA TYR A 226 -32.59 12.28 27.55
C TYR A 226 -32.42 13.09 26.26
N GLY A 227 -32.94 14.31 26.24
CA GLY A 227 -32.86 15.21 25.08
C GLY A 227 -33.32 14.60 23.74
N GLU A 228 -32.72 15.05 22.64
CA GLU A 228 -33.01 14.58 21.28
C GLU A 228 -32.04 13.47 20.84
N HIS A 229 -30.78 13.56 21.28
CA HIS A 229 -29.70 12.64 20.91
C HIS A 229 -29.15 11.82 22.09
N GLY A 230 -29.74 11.95 23.27
CA GLY A 230 -29.27 11.32 24.51
C GLY A 230 -28.45 12.24 25.40
N GLU A 231 -28.54 13.56 25.22
CA GLU A 231 -27.73 14.54 25.95
C GLU A 231 -28.14 14.57 27.42
N HIS A 232 -27.16 14.43 28.32
CA HIS A 232 -27.44 14.29 29.75
C HIS A 232 -26.28 14.78 30.62
N ALA A 233 -26.57 15.01 31.90
CA ALA A 233 -25.56 15.32 32.90
C ALA A 233 -25.25 14.09 33.76
N HIS A 234 -23.99 13.97 34.14
CA HIS A 234 -23.56 13.19 35.29
C HIS A 234 -23.09 14.13 36.40
N ASP A 235 -23.79 14.16 37.53
CA ASP A 235 -23.34 14.88 38.73
C ASP A 235 -22.61 13.90 39.67
N TYR A 236 -21.45 14.32 40.17
CA TYR A 236 -20.58 13.49 40.99
C TYR A 236 -20.50 14.01 42.42
N GLU A 237 -20.75 13.12 43.38
CA GLU A 237 -20.55 13.39 44.81
C GLU A 237 -19.38 12.57 45.34
N TRP A 238 -18.47 13.23 46.05
CA TRP A 238 -17.28 12.60 46.61
C TRP A 238 -17.31 12.66 48.13
N ASP A 239 -16.74 11.65 48.79
CA ASP A 239 -16.49 11.69 50.23
C ASP A 239 -15.22 12.49 50.56
N GLU A 240 -14.97 12.70 51.86
CA GLU A 240 -13.79 13.44 52.36
C GLU A 240 -12.45 12.79 51.99
N ASN A 241 -12.44 11.49 51.70
CA ASN A 241 -11.27 10.75 51.23
C ASN A 241 -11.15 10.78 49.70
N GLY A 242 -12.05 11.51 49.03
CA GLY A 242 -12.18 11.59 47.59
C GLY A 242 -12.73 10.32 46.94
N ARG A 243 -13.36 9.38 47.65
CA ARG A 243 -14.03 8.23 47.01
C ARG A 243 -15.38 8.65 46.46
N LEU A 244 -15.80 8.03 45.36
CA LEU A 244 -17.10 8.32 44.76
C LEU A 244 -18.19 7.84 45.70
N LYS A 245 -19.00 8.77 46.19
CA LYS A 245 -20.17 8.49 47.02
C LYS A 245 -21.39 8.21 46.17
N ASN A 246 -21.62 9.05 45.16
CA ASN A 246 -22.75 8.92 44.26
C ASN A 246 -22.42 9.49 42.87
N LYS A 247 -23.05 8.92 41.83
CA LYS A 247 -23.05 9.43 40.47
C LYS A 247 -24.48 9.44 39.96
N THR A 248 -25.08 10.62 39.90
CA THR A 248 -26.45 10.78 39.43
C THR A 248 -26.46 11.09 37.94
N THR A 249 -27.33 10.40 37.19
CA THR A 249 -27.56 10.67 35.76
C THR A 249 -28.90 11.33 35.60
N ARG A 250 -28.95 12.49 34.94
CA ARG A 250 -30.18 13.27 34.77
C ARG A 250 -30.21 14.04 33.45
N GLU A 251 -31.41 14.51 33.12
CA GLU A 251 -31.64 15.45 32.03
C GLU A 251 -30.86 16.77 32.25
N LEU A 252 -30.47 17.41 31.15
CA LEU A 252 -29.87 18.73 31.15
C LEU A 252 -30.92 19.79 31.51
N THR A 253 -30.55 20.70 32.40
CA THR A 253 -31.37 21.91 32.64
C THR A 253 -31.34 22.82 31.41
N GLU A 254 -32.34 23.68 31.25
CA GLU A 254 -32.34 24.65 30.16
C GLU A 254 -31.11 25.58 30.19
N GLN A 255 -30.63 25.93 31.39
CA GLN A 255 -29.45 26.76 31.55
C GLN A 255 -28.20 26.03 31.07
N GLU A 256 -28.04 24.75 31.45
CA GLU A 256 -26.94 23.91 30.95
C GLU A 256 -27.00 23.73 29.43
N ARG A 257 -28.21 23.61 28.85
CA ARG A 257 -28.37 23.57 27.38
C ARG A 257 -27.95 24.87 26.72
N ARG A 258 -28.32 26.02 27.28
CA ARG A 258 -27.90 27.34 26.77
C ARG A 258 -26.38 27.52 26.88
N ASP A 259 -25.81 27.22 28.04
CA ASP A 259 -24.40 27.45 28.33
C ASP A 259 -23.47 26.48 27.58
N ASN A 260 -23.99 25.32 27.13
CA ASN A 260 -23.24 24.31 26.37
C ASN A 260 -23.71 24.18 24.92
N GLY A 261 -24.44 25.17 24.40
CA GLY A 261 -24.92 25.14 23.00
C GLY A 261 -23.82 25.10 21.94
N ASP A 262 -22.55 25.28 22.31
CA ASP A 262 -21.41 25.11 21.40
C ASP A 262 -21.02 23.64 21.18
N ILE A 263 -21.51 22.72 22.03
CA ILE A 263 -21.19 21.29 21.99
C ILE A 263 -22.43 20.38 21.87
N LEU A 264 -23.62 20.91 22.13
CA LEU A 264 -24.90 20.22 21.99
C LEU A 264 -25.51 20.43 20.60
#